data_AF-A0A085W341-F1
#
_entry.id   AF-A0A085W341-F1
#
_cell.length_a   1.000
_cell.length_b   1.000
_cell.length_c   1.000
_cell.angle_alpha   90.00
_cell.angle_beta   90.00
_cell.angle_gamma   90.00
#
_symmetry.space_group_name_H-M   'P 1'
#
loop_
_entity.id
_entity.type
_entity.pdbx_description
1 polymer ?
#
loop_
_entity_poly.entity_id
_entity_poly.type
_entity_poly.pdbx_seq_one_letter_code
_entity_poly.pdbx_strand_id
1 'polypeptide(L)'
;MKKVMKHLGEQQQGFAVSPFVTFLLDPSFAPQDRLRFLPCLAPLVMGSAELANSLTGEDSPEQNGQTPESPHWAPFLKDLQLLDLHSVEDFNAMLQLLWGENCGPVREVLYDFISLARSTTPLRRQIMLAALQSVGQVSLIAMEQVARELEASTRKHLGTMDSLRTQVQLGEWSATVFELTLTDEEEEQAIRDINQVFSLMDELTDYLLEHVQEWFAGQEKPSRQAIMAEQIAKMNFRDFGNTRIASLCKSAGFTSVDTQKVQQFFTFMTDSWNSRLVGEASPWKSDISDDHTPFELSIALEGSRPEIRFLIEAQNHPTTLQTSWDDGLALNERLNKEFGLSLEHFNRVKDLFEPHNPQARFSLWHAFCLKPDRGAEVKVYLNPQARGPEHANAIVEEALSRLGFAHAWRFLSQVVMKRGAQDQVLYFSLDMGGQAVSRVKIYVAHRDAAPEDIEAAMSQAREYSAGEARAFCEAIQGDDNKFSAPRSTLTCWAFTSDDDDKPYSATLHCPIRCYADNDRDALRRVRAVLDPKSHAVLDRCVWALANRPLEAGVGLIQWASMRREGGRVRTTFYLATEAYGTVAPRKSTSHRVHVPDLMNAEVFQLSA
;
A
#
# COMPACT_ATOMS: atom_id res chain seq x y z
N MET A 1 -40.50 -14.26 -3.74
CA MET A 1 -39.68 -13.46 -2.79
C MET A 1 -38.22 -13.93 -2.70
N LYS A 2 -37.91 -15.20 -2.44
CA LYS A 2 -36.50 -15.67 -2.31
C LYS A 2 -35.58 -15.31 -3.48
N LYS A 3 -36.06 -15.45 -4.73
CA LYS A 3 -35.29 -15.09 -5.92
C LYS A 3 -35.07 -13.57 -6.03
N VAL A 4 -36.09 -12.76 -5.76
CA VAL A 4 -36.01 -11.30 -5.70
C VAL A 4 -34.92 -10.85 -4.72
N MET A 5 -34.87 -11.43 -3.52
CA MET A 5 -33.84 -11.11 -2.52
C MET A 5 -32.43 -11.58 -2.93
N LYS A 6 -32.32 -12.75 -3.59
CA LYS A 6 -31.03 -13.20 -4.14
C LYS A 6 -30.52 -12.22 -5.19
N HIS A 7 -31.39 -11.80 -6.11
CA HIS A 7 -31.07 -10.83 -7.15
C HIS A 7 -30.67 -9.46 -6.57
N LEU A 8 -31.39 -8.98 -5.56
CA LEU A 8 -31.03 -7.77 -4.83
C LEU A 8 -29.62 -7.85 -4.21
N GLY A 9 -29.28 -8.99 -3.60
CA GLY A 9 -27.94 -9.21 -3.04
C GLY A 9 -26.84 -9.25 -4.10
N GLU A 10 -27.11 -9.82 -5.28
CA GLU A 10 -26.18 -9.83 -6.42
C GLU A 10 -25.92 -8.40 -6.93
N GLN A 11 -26.98 -7.60 -7.09
CA GLN A 11 -26.87 -6.19 -7.49
C GLN A 11 -26.10 -5.36 -6.46
N GLN A 12 -26.36 -5.56 -5.16
CA GLN A 12 -25.62 -4.89 -4.08
C GLN A 12 -24.12 -5.21 -4.13
N GLN A 13 -23.75 -6.48 -4.38
CA GLN A 13 -22.34 -6.89 -4.51
C GLN A 13 -21.68 -6.28 -5.75
N GLY A 14 -22.41 -6.20 -6.87
CA GLY A 14 -21.94 -5.52 -8.08
C GLY A 14 -21.67 -4.03 -7.84
N PHE A 15 -22.60 -3.34 -7.20
CA PHE A 15 -22.45 -1.92 -6.89
C PHE A 15 -21.31 -1.64 -5.90
N ALA A 16 -21.02 -2.56 -4.96
CA ALA A 16 -19.91 -2.43 -4.01
C ALA A 16 -18.52 -2.40 -4.64
N VAL A 17 -18.39 -2.79 -5.91
CA VAL A 17 -17.14 -2.71 -6.68
C VAL A 17 -17.23 -1.70 -7.82
N SER A 18 -18.22 -0.80 -7.81
CA SER A 18 -18.38 0.23 -8.84
C SER A 18 -17.19 1.22 -8.86
N PRO A 19 -16.95 1.91 -9.99
CA PRO A 19 -15.91 2.94 -10.09
C PRO A 19 -16.05 4.02 -9.02
N PHE A 20 -17.28 4.45 -8.72
CA PHE A 20 -17.56 5.47 -7.70
C PHE A 20 -17.22 4.99 -6.29
N VAL A 21 -17.64 3.79 -5.90
CA VAL A 21 -17.29 3.22 -4.58
C VAL A 21 -15.78 3.00 -4.48
N THR A 22 -15.16 2.54 -5.55
CA THR A 22 -13.69 2.38 -5.65
C THR A 22 -12.99 3.73 -5.49
N PHE A 23 -13.50 4.79 -6.10
CA PHE A 23 -12.98 6.16 -5.97
C PHE A 23 -13.09 6.69 -4.52
N LEU A 24 -14.25 6.51 -3.86
CA LEU A 24 -14.42 6.89 -2.46
C LEU A 24 -13.43 6.16 -1.53
N LEU A 25 -13.14 4.90 -1.85
CA LEU A 25 -12.19 4.09 -1.09
C LEU A 25 -10.74 4.25 -1.54
N ASP A 26 -10.47 4.98 -2.63
CA ASP A 26 -9.12 5.17 -3.15
C ASP A 26 -8.35 6.15 -2.25
N PRO A 27 -7.37 5.66 -1.48
CA PRO A 27 -6.64 6.50 -0.58
C PRO A 27 -5.70 7.45 -1.34
N SER A 28 -5.58 7.37 -2.67
CA SER A 28 -4.79 8.28 -3.52
C SER A 28 -5.38 9.69 -3.61
N PHE A 29 -6.68 9.85 -3.37
CA PHE A 29 -7.35 11.15 -3.30
C PHE A 29 -7.51 11.63 -1.84
N ALA A 30 -7.36 12.94 -1.59
CA ALA A 30 -7.57 13.48 -0.25
C ALA A 30 -9.04 13.29 0.17
N PRO A 31 -9.35 13.07 1.47
CA PRO A 31 -10.72 12.85 1.91
C PRO A 31 -11.70 13.96 1.49
N GLN A 32 -11.24 15.21 1.53
CA GLN A 32 -12.05 16.36 1.10
C GLN A 32 -12.33 16.33 -0.41
N ASP A 33 -11.37 15.89 -1.23
CA ASP A 33 -11.55 15.82 -2.67
C ASP A 33 -12.50 14.68 -3.08
N ARG A 34 -12.49 13.57 -2.34
CA ARG A 34 -13.45 12.48 -2.51
C ARG A 34 -14.89 12.88 -2.21
N LEU A 35 -15.11 13.95 -1.46
CA LEU A 35 -16.44 14.48 -1.13
C LEU A 35 -16.86 15.67 -2.01
N ARG A 36 -16.10 16.02 -3.06
CA ARG A 36 -16.40 17.18 -3.93
C ARG A 36 -17.69 17.06 -4.72
N PHE A 37 -18.23 15.86 -4.89
CA PHE A 37 -19.51 15.65 -5.56
C PHE A 37 -20.71 16.10 -4.72
N LEU A 38 -20.53 16.36 -3.40
CA LEU A 38 -21.64 16.66 -2.50
C LEU A 38 -22.54 17.81 -2.96
N PRO A 39 -22.05 18.96 -3.48
CA PRO A 39 -22.92 20.01 -3.99
C PRO A 39 -23.85 19.54 -5.13
N CYS A 40 -23.37 18.67 -6.02
CA CYS A 40 -24.18 18.10 -7.10
C CYS A 40 -25.28 17.17 -6.57
N LEU A 41 -25.09 16.57 -5.40
CA LEU A 41 -26.09 15.71 -4.75
C LEU A 41 -27.23 16.51 -4.10
N ALA A 42 -27.12 17.84 -4.01
CA ALA A 42 -28.09 18.69 -3.31
C ALA A 42 -29.54 18.48 -3.76
N PRO A 43 -29.89 18.37 -5.06
CA PRO A 43 -31.28 18.14 -5.46
C PRO A 43 -31.88 16.85 -4.85
N LEU A 44 -31.09 15.77 -4.80
CA LEU A 44 -31.53 14.49 -4.24
C LEU A 44 -31.71 14.59 -2.71
N VAL A 45 -30.77 15.25 -2.01
CA VAL A 45 -30.86 15.45 -0.56
C VAL A 45 -32.06 16.33 -0.19
N MET A 46 -32.30 17.39 -0.95
CA MET A 46 -33.42 18.30 -0.71
C MET A 46 -34.77 17.65 -1.07
N GLY A 47 -34.80 16.85 -2.14
CA GLY A 47 -35.98 16.14 -2.63
C GLY A 47 -36.32 14.82 -1.93
N SER A 48 -35.47 14.34 -1.01
CA SER A 48 -35.63 13.01 -0.41
C SER A 48 -36.93 12.84 0.38
N ALA A 49 -37.50 13.92 0.93
CA ALA A 49 -38.81 13.87 1.59
C ALA A 49 -39.94 13.58 0.60
N GLU A 50 -39.91 14.15 -0.61
CA GLU A 50 -40.91 13.88 -1.65
C GLU A 50 -40.78 12.45 -2.20
N LEU A 51 -39.55 11.98 -2.37
CA LEU A 51 -39.29 10.59 -2.74
C LEU A 51 -39.79 9.61 -1.68
N ALA A 52 -39.47 9.86 -0.39
CA ALA A 52 -39.92 9.03 0.72
C ALA A 52 -41.44 8.92 0.76
N ASN A 53 -42.15 10.06 0.66
CA ASN A 53 -43.62 10.08 0.61
C ASN A 53 -44.18 9.30 -0.60
N SER A 54 -43.53 9.37 -1.75
CA SER A 54 -43.95 8.64 -2.95
C SER A 54 -43.75 7.13 -2.80
N LEU A 55 -42.74 6.69 -2.04
CA LEU A 55 -42.46 5.28 -1.74
C LEU A 55 -43.39 4.71 -0.64
N THR A 56 -43.76 5.49 0.37
CA THR A 56 -44.62 5.02 1.48
C THR A 56 -46.12 5.05 1.16
N GLY A 57 -46.57 5.91 0.25
CA GLY A 57 -47.97 6.05 -0.16
C GLY A 57 -48.88 6.71 0.89
N GLU A 58 -50.10 7.09 0.49
CA GLU A 58 -51.08 7.80 1.33
C GLU A 58 -51.67 6.95 2.47
N ASP A 59 -51.55 5.62 2.41
CA ASP A 59 -52.16 4.68 3.37
C ASP A 59 -51.30 4.37 4.61
N SER A 60 -50.12 4.99 4.74
CA SER A 60 -49.27 4.81 5.93
C SER A 60 -49.87 5.59 7.11
N PRO A 61 -50.03 4.99 8.31
CA PRO A 61 -50.52 5.72 9.47
C PRO A 61 -49.60 6.92 9.68
N GLU A 62 -50.20 8.12 9.77
CA GLU A 62 -49.50 9.37 10.04
C GLU A 62 -48.43 9.10 11.10
N GLN A 63 -47.15 9.29 10.74
CA GLN A 63 -46.10 9.32 11.74
C GLN A 63 -46.42 10.49 12.67
N ASN A 64 -47.00 10.15 13.83
CA ASN A 64 -47.45 11.05 14.87
C ASN A 64 -46.47 12.21 15.09
N GLY A 65 -46.89 13.42 14.72
CA GLY A 65 -46.90 14.57 15.63
C GLY A 65 -45.58 15.14 16.15
N GLN A 66 -44.42 14.86 15.56
CA GLN A 66 -43.21 15.64 15.81
C GLN A 66 -42.60 16.08 14.49
N THR A 67 -42.93 17.31 14.06
CA THR A 67 -42.06 18.04 13.14
C THR A 67 -40.65 18.02 13.72
N PRO A 68 -39.64 17.50 13.00
CA PRO A 68 -38.26 17.59 13.43
C PRO A 68 -37.92 19.05 13.75
N GLU A 69 -37.23 19.32 14.87
CA GLU A 69 -36.79 20.69 15.21
C GLU A 69 -35.89 21.32 14.13
N SER A 70 -35.35 20.50 13.21
CA SER A 70 -34.54 20.92 12.07
C SER A 70 -34.83 20.04 10.83
N PRO A 71 -34.89 20.60 9.62
CA PRO A 71 -35.13 19.82 8.40
C PRO A 71 -34.02 18.78 8.17
N HIS A 72 -34.35 17.67 7.49
CA HIS A 72 -33.45 16.51 7.28
C HIS A 72 -32.15 16.86 6.53
N TRP A 73 -32.17 17.93 5.74
CA TRP A 73 -31.02 18.46 4.99
C TRP A 73 -30.15 19.45 5.80
N ALA A 74 -30.53 19.83 7.02
CA ALA A 74 -29.76 20.80 7.81
C ALA A 74 -28.31 20.36 8.12
N PRO A 75 -28.03 19.07 8.44
CA PRO A 75 -26.65 18.60 8.58
C PRO A 75 -25.85 18.70 7.27
N PHE A 76 -26.50 18.45 6.13
CA PHE A 76 -25.87 18.55 4.81
C PHE A 76 -25.38 19.96 4.49
N LEU A 77 -26.18 20.99 4.76
CA LEU A 77 -25.73 22.37 4.55
C LEU A 77 -24.58 22.77 5.48
N LYS A 78 -24.58 22.31 6.73
CA LYS A 78 -23.46 22.55 7.67
C LYS A 78 -22.18 21.89 7.18
N ASP A 79 -22.28 20.67 6.65
CA ASP A 79 -21.12 19.93 6.16
C ASP A 79 -20.55 20.56 4.88
N LEU A 80 -21.39 21.05 3.96
CA LEU A 80 -20.91 21.81 2.79
C LEU A 80 -20.11 23.05 3.21
N GLN A 81 -20.54 23.75 4.26
CA GLN A 81 -19.79 24.88 4.82
C GLN A 81 -18.46 24.42 5.42
N LEU A 82 -18.49 23.36 6.22
CA LEU A 82 -17.34 22.81 6.92
C LEU A 82 -16.24 22.30 5.97
N LEU A 83 -16.66 21.79 4.80
CA LEU A 83 -15.83 21.30 3.71
C LEU A 83 -15.41 22.39 2.71
N ASP A 84 -15.80 23.65 2.92
CA ASP A 84 -15.55 24.74 1.97
C ASP A 84 -16.12 24.48 0.56
N LEU A 85 -17.21 23.71 0.48
CA LEU A 85 -17.94 23.36 -0.75
C LEU A 85 -19.21 24.21 -0.93
N HIS A 86 -19.28 25.34 -0.23
CA HIS A 86 -20.41 26.28 -0.24
C HIS A 86 -20.13 27.53 -1.09
N SER A 87 -18.93 27.65 -1.67
CA SER A 87 -18.44 28.82 -2.38
C SER A 87 -19.01 28.92 -3.80
N VAL A 88 -20.29 29.29 -3.87
CA VAL A 88 -20.89 29.88 -5.07
C VAL A 88 -20.72 31.40 -4.98
N GLU A 89 -20.24 32.04 -6.06
CA GLU A 89 -19.89 33.47 -6.07
C GLU A 89 -21.08 34.37 -5.70
N ASP A 90 -22.29 33.96 -6.12
CA ASP A 90 -23.55 34.62 -5.78
C ASP A 90 -24.76 33.65 -5.83
N PHE A 91 -25.95 34.19 -5.55
CA PHE A 91 -27.21 33.44 -5.63
C PHE A 91 -27.54 32.94 -7.04
N ASN A 92 -27.12 33.66 -8.09
CA ASN A 92 -27.37 33.23 -9.48
C ASN A 92 -26.50 32.01 -9.83
N ALA A 93 -25.24 31.99 -9.39
CA ALA A 93 -24.35 30.84 -9.54
C ALA A 93 -24.90 29.60 -8.81
N MET A 94 -25.51 29.80 -7.64
CA MET A 94 -26.21 28.72 -6.93
C MET A 94 -27.38 28.17 -7.74
N LEU A 95 -28.23 29.05 -8.28
CA LEU A 95 -29.37 28.64 -9.12
C LEU A 95 -28.90 27.96 -10.40
N GLN A 96 -27.82 28.43 -11.03
CA GLN A 96 -27.22 27.80 -12.21
C GLN A 96 -26.63 26.43 -11.90
N LEU A 97 -25.99 26.25 -10.74
CA LEU A 97 -25.53 24.93 -10.30
C LEU A 97 -26.73 23.99 -10.11
N LEU A 98 -27.72 24.40 -9.32
CA LEU A 98 -28.84 23.55 -8.91
C LEU A 98 -29.90 23.30 -9.99
N TRP A 99 -30.10 24.23 -10.92
CA TRP A 99 -31.13 24.17 -11.98
C TRP A 99 -30.58 24.20 -13.40
N GLY A 100 -29.28 24.43 -13.58
CA GLY A 100 -28.61 24.27 -14.87
C GLY A 100 -28.24 22.81 -15.18
N GLU A 101 -27.36 22.65 -16.17
CA GLU A 101 -26.93 21.33 -16.70
C GLU A 101 -26.15 20.53 -15.65
N ASN A 102 -25.36 21.20 -14.78
CA ASN A 102 -24.51 20.58 -13.76
C ASN A 102 -25.24 19.75 -12.68
N CYS A 103 -26.56 19.93 -12.53
CA CYS A 103 -27.38 19.08 -11.66
C CYS A 103 -28.56 18.45 -12.40
N GLY A 104 -28.59 18.55 -13.74
CA GLY A 104 -29.64 17.98 -14.59
C GLY A 104 -29.84 16.49 -14.34
N PRO A 105 -28.79 15.67 -14.49
CA PRO A 105 -28.90 14.21 -14.29
C PRO A 105 -29.37 13.83 -12.88
N VAL A 106 -28.94 14.56 -11.85
CA VAL A 106 -29.35 14.29 -10.46
C VAL A 106 -30.84 14.58 -10.23
N ARG A 107 -31.37 15.63 -10.88
CA ARG A 107 -32.80 15.95 -10.84
C ARG A 107 -33.62 14.93 -11.62
N GLU A 108 -33.15 14.52 -12.78
CA GLU A 108 -33.80 13.49 -13.60
C GLU A 108 -33.94 12.18 -12.83
N VAL A 109 -32.86 11.70 -12.20
CA VAL A 109 -32.89 10.49 -11.36
C VAL A 109 -33.90 10.62 -10.20
N LEU A 110 -33.96 11.78 -9.53
CA LEU A 110 -34.97 12.04 -8.49
C LEU A 110 -36.40 11.93 -9.05
N TYR A 111 -36.67 12.56 -10.20
CA TYR A 111 -37.99 12.53 -10.82
C TYR A 111 -38.37 11.14 -11.32
N ASP A 112 -37.42 10.40 -11.87
CA ASP A 112 -37.62 9.03 -12.33
C ASP A 112 -37.93 8.11 -11.16
N PHE A 113 -37.25 8.25 -10.02
CA PHE A 113 -37.61 7.51 -8.81
C PHE A 113 -39.01 7.84 -8.31
N ILE A 114 -39.39 9.12 -8.29
CA ILE A 114 -40.74 9.55 -7.89
C ILE A 114 -41.80 8.99 -8.85
N SER A 115 -41.56 9.07 -10.16
CA SER A 115 -42.45 8.56 -11.20
C SER A 115 -42.63 7.05 -11.11
N LEU A 116 -41.52 6.32 -10.93
CA LEU A 116 -41.52 4.87 -10.75
C LEU A 116 -42.23 4.49 -9.44
N ALA A 117 -42.02 5.21 -8.33
CA ALA A 117 -42.71 4.96 -7.08
C ALA A 117 -44.24 5.17 -7.22
N ARG A 118 -44.67 6.25 -7.89
CA ARG A 118 -46.10 6.57 -8.07
C ARG A 118 -46.83 5.57 -8.97
N SER A 119 -46.15 5.02 -9.98
CA SER A 119 -46.73 4.09 -10.97
C SER A 119 -46.75 2.62 -10.55
N THR A 120 -46.31 2.29 -9.33
CA THR A 120 -46.17 0.91 -8.86
C THR A 120 -47.11 0.54 -7.71
N THR A 121 -47.27 -0.76 -7.48
CA THR A 121 -48.09 -1.31 -6.38
C THR A 121 -47.39 -1.13 -5.03
N PRO A 122 -48.11 -1.17 -3.89
CA PRO A 122 -47.50 -1.03 -2.56
C PRO A 122 -46.33 -2.00 -2.30
N LEU A 123 -46.47 -3.26 -2.74
CA LEU A 123 -45.41 -4.27 -2.60
C LEU A 123 -44.16 -3.91 -3.43
N ARG A 124 -44.35 -3.43 -4.65
CA ARG A 124 -43.25 -3.02 -5.53
C ARG A 124 -42.53 -1.78 -5.00
N ARG A 125 -43.25 -0.82 -4.41
CA ARG A 125 -42.64 0.33 -3.71
C ARG A 125 -41.74 -0.10 -2.54
N GLN A 126 -42.15 -1.11 -1.77
CA GLN A 126 -41.32 -1.67 -0.71
C GLN A 126 -40.04 -2.32 -1.26
N ILE A 127 -40.14 -3.02 -2.40
CA ILE A 127 -38.98 -3.63 -3.07
C ILE A 127 -38.03 -2.55 -3.60
N MET A 128 -38.57 -1.48 -4.21
CA MET A 128 -37.78 -0.33 -4.66
C MET A 128 -37.07 0.38 -3.50
N LEU A 129 -37.77 0.59 -2.37
CA LEU A 129 -37.19 1.17 -1.17
C LEU A 129 -36.00 0.33 -0.68
N ALA A 130 -36.13 -1.00 -0.68
CA ALA A 130 -35.05 -1.89 -0.29
C ALA A 130 -33.85 -1.87 -1.25
N ALA A 131 -34.11 -1.74 -2.55
CA ALA A 131 -33.05 -1.54 -3.54
C ALA A 131 -32.29 -0.24 -3.29
N LEU A 132 -33.01 0.87 -3.08
CA LEU A 132 -32.41 2.17 -2.73
C LEU A 132 -31.60 2.12 -1.43
N GLN A 133 -32.11 1.42 -0.41
CA GLN A 133 -31.39 1.24 0.85
C GLN A 133 -30.15 0.37 0.69
N SER A 134 -30.18 -0.64 -0.18
CA SER A 134 -29.03 -1.52 -0.44
C SER A 134 -27.89 -0.72 -1.08
N VAL A 135 -28.20 0.13 -2.05
CA VAL A 135 -27.25 1.08 -2.65
C VAL A 135 -26.76 2.10 -1.62
N GLY A 136 -27.70 2.70 -0.89
CA GLY A 136 -27.40 3.69 0.16
C GLY A 136 -26.48 3.15 1.25
N GLN A 137 -26.64 1.88 1.65
CA GLN A 137 -25.79 1.23 2.63
C GLN A 137 -24.35 1.08 2.13
N VAL A 138 -24.17 0.64 0.88
CA VAL A 138 -22.83 0.50 0.28
C VAL A 138 -22.14 1.86 0.18
N SER A 139 -22.83 2.87 -0.33
CA SER A 139 -22.31 4.24 -0.45
C SER A 139 -22.01 4.84 0.93
N LEU A 140 -22.88 4.63 1.93
CA LEU A 140 -22.69 5.12 3.28
C LEU A 140 -21.44 4.52 3.93
N ILE A 141 -21.20 3.21 3.80
CA ILE A 141 -19.99 2.58 4.34
C ILE A 141 -18.72 3.21 3.74
N ALA A 142 -18.73 3.47 2.43
CA ALA A 142 -17.61 4.12 1.76
C ALA A 142 -17.44 5.59 2.21
N MET A 143 -18.52 6.36 2.27
CA MET A 143 -18.48 7.77 2.71
C MET A 143 -18.11 7.90 4.19
N GLU A 144 -18.56 6.99 5.07
CA GLU A 144 -18.17 6.96 6.48
C GLU A 144 -16.66 6.72 6.64
N GLN A 145 -16.08 5.89 5.78
CA GLN A 145 -14.64 5.70 5.76
C GLN A 145 -13.92 7.01 5.40
N VAL A 146 -14.38 7.71 4.36
CA VAL A 146 -13.85 9.04 3.98
C VAL A 146 -14.03 10.05 5.11
N ALA A 147 -15.19 10.07 5.75
CA ALA A 147 -15.49 10.97 6.87
C ALA A 147 -14.58 10.71 8.08
N ARG A 148 -14.31 9.44 8.42
CA ARG A 148 -13.35 9.08 9.48
C ARG A 148 -11.93 9.56 9.16
N GLU A 149 -11.51 9.45 7.91
CA GLU A 149 -10.19 9.92 7.47
C GLU A 149 -10.09 11.45 7.55
N LEU A 150 -11.14 12.16 7.13
CA LEU A 150 -11.23 13.61 7.24
C LEU A 150 -11.24 14.06 8.72
N GLU A 151 -12.02 13.40 9.56
CA GLU A 151 -12.12 13.72 11.00
C GLU A 151 -10.77 13.48 11.68
N ALA A 152 -10.06 12.41 11.33
CA ALA A 152 -8.72 12.15 11.84
C ALA A 152 -7.71 13.24 11.47
N SER A 153 -7.79 13.81 10.26
CA SER A 153 -6.86 14.84 9.80
C SER A 153 -7.25 16.27 10.21
N THR A 154 -8.53 16.54 10.43
CA THR A 154 -9.04 17.92 10.65
C THR A 154 -9.74 18.15 11.99
N ARG A 155 -10.08 17.08 12.72
CA ARG A 155 -10.96 17.08 13.91
C ARG A 155 -12.35 17.66 13.64
N LYS A 156 -12.79 17.67 12.38
CA LYS A 156 -14.12 18.10 11.97
C LYS A 156 -14.99 16.88 11.71
N HIS A 157 -16.13 16.82 12.38
CA HIS A 157 -17.10 15.74 12.23
C HIS A 157 -18.19 16.13 11.21
N LEU A 158 -18.59 15.19 10.35
CA LEU A 158 -19.60 15.37 9.31
C LEU A 158 -20.96 14.85 9.77
N GLY A 159 -21.89 15.74 10.10
CA GLY A 159 -23.21 15.38 10.64
C GLY A 159 -24.15 14.73 9.62
N THR A 160 -23.89 14.89 8.32
CA THR A 160 -24.66 14.26 7.24
C THR A 160 -24.58 12.74 7.30
N MET A 161 -23.44 12.18 7.71
CA MET A 161 -23.26 10.74 7.80
C MET A 161 -24.20 10.12 8.86
N ASP A 162 -24.39 10.80 9.99
CA ASP A 162 -25.32 10.34 11.03
C ASP A 162 -26.78 10.42 10.57
N SER A 163 -27.15 11.47 9.84
CA SER A 163 -28.47 11.63 9.24
C SER A 163 -28.77 10.52 8.22
N LEU A 164 -27.83 10.27 7.30
CA LEU A 164 -27.95 9.20 6.31
C LEU A 164 -28.01 7.82 6.93
N ARG A 165 -27.20 7.55 7.97
CA ARG A 165 -27.24 6.28 8.71
C ARG A 165 -28.63 6.02 9.28
N THR A 166 -29.24 7.03 9.88
CA THR A 166 -30.60 6.94 10.43
C THR A 166 -31.62 6.62 9.32
N GLN A 167 -31.53 7.29 8.17
CA GLN A 167 -32.45 7.07 7.04
C GLN A 167 -32.30 5.68 6.40
N VAL A 168 -31.07 5.19 6.24
CA VAL A 168 -30.81 3.85 5.68
C VAL A 168 -31.28 2.75 6.65
N GLN A 169 -31.21 2.98 7.97
CA GLN A 169 -31.61 2.00 8.99
C GLN A 169 -33.13 1.92 9.25
N LEU A 170 -33.91 2.97 8.95
CA LEU A 170 -35.34 3.04 9.27
C LEU A 170 -36.27 2.14 8.44
N GLY A 171 -35.78 1.38 7.45
CA GLY A 171 -36.62 0.49 6.64
C GLY A 171 -36.31 -1.00 6.79
N GLU A 172 -36.11 -1.46 8.03
CA GLU A 172 -36.12 -2.90 8.29
C GLU A 172 -37.46 -3.53 7.85
N TRP A 173 -37.37 -4.55 7.01
CA TRP A 173 -38.53 -5.27 6.50
C TRP A 173 -39.27 -5.95 7.65
N SER A 174 -40.60 -5.87 7.67
CA SER A 174 -41.35 -6.72 8.60
C SER A 174 -41.14 -8.18 8.22
N ALA A 175 -40.94 -9.05 9.21
CA ALA A 175 -40.69 -10.48 8.99
C ALA A 175 -41.74 -11.16 8.07
N THR A 176 -42.96 -10.61 8.04
CA THR A 176 -44.08 -11.03 7.19
C THR A 176 -43.85 -10.84 5.68
N VAL A 177 -43.02 -9.89 5.23
CA VAL A 177 -42.76 -9.67 3.79
C VAL A 177 -41.93 -10.83 3.21
N PHE A 178 -41.08 -11.48 4.02
CA PHE A 178 -40.29 -12.63 3.60
C PHE A 178 -41.13 -13.91 3.41
N GLU A 179 -42.34 -13.95 3.96
CA GLU A 179 -43.27 -15.08 3.85
C GLU A 179 -44.23 -14.97 2.66
N LEU A 180 -44.21 -13.83 1.94
CA LEU A 180 -45.06 -13.62 0.77
C LEU A 180 -44.66 -14.53 -0.41
N THR A 181 -45.65 -15.22 -0.96
CA THR A 181 -45.53 -15.96 -2.23
C THR A 181 -45.92 -15.02 -3.37
N LEU A 182 -44.99 -14.78 -4.29
CA LEU A 182 -45.21 -13.95 -5.47
C LEU A 182 -45.66 -14.84 -6.63
N THR A 183 -46.52 -14.32 -7.48
CA THR A 183 -46.74 -14.90 -8.83
C THR A 183 -45.48 -14.71 -9.70
N ASP A 184 -45.37 -15.48 -10.78
CA ASP A 184 -44.24 -15.34 -11.71
C ASP A 184 -44.17 -13.93 -12.33
N GLU A 185 -45.33 -13.33 -12.64
CA GLU A 185 -45.42 -11.96 -13.18
C GLU A 185 -44.97 -10.90 -12.17
N GLU A 186 -45.37 -11.02 -10.90
CA GLU A 186 -44.93 -10.12 -9.82
C GLU A 186 -43.44 -10.27 -9.52
N GLU A 187 -42.90 -11.50 -9.58
CA GLU A 187 -41.47 -11.77 -9.41
C GLU A 187 -40.63 -11.14 -10.52
N GLU A 188 -41.02 -11.32 -11.78
CA GLU A 188 -40.35 -10.68 -12.91
C GLU A 188 -40.40 -9.15 -12.81
N GLN A 189 -41.57 -8.60 -12.45
CA GLN A 189 -41.72 -7.16 -12.34
C GLN A 189 -40.90 -6.59 -11.17
N ALA A 190 -40.81 -7.29 -10.04
CA ALA A 190 -39.94 -6.91 -8.93
C ALA A 190 -38.46 -6.91 -9.32
N ILE A 191 -38.01 -7.92 -10.07
CA ILE A 191 -36.63 -7.98 -10.58
C ILE A 191 -36.37 -6.81 -11.55
N ARG A 192 -37.32 -6.50 -12.44
CA ARG A 192 -37.24 -5.32 -13.32
C ARG A 192 -37.10 -4.02 -12.53
N ASP A 193 -37.86 -3.85 -11.46
CA ASP A 193 -37.79 -2.64 -10.63
C ASP A 193 -36.44 -2.53 -9.90
N ILE A 194 -35.91 -3.64 -9.37
CA ILE A 194 -34.57 -3.67 -8.77
C ILE A 194 -33.53 -3.23 -9.81
N ASN A 195 -33.55 -3.83 -11.00
CA ASN A 195 -32.61 -3.47 -12.07
C ASN A 195 -32.73 -1.99 -12.44
N GLN A 196 -33.94 -1.45 -12.54
CA GLN A 196 -34.15 -0.05 -12.85
C GLN A 196 -33.57 0.86 -11.76
N VAL A 197 -33.74 0.50 -10.48
CA VAL A 197 -33.16 1.28 -9.38
C VAL A 197 -31.64 1.27 -9.43
N PHE A 198 -31.02 0.10 -9.64
CA PHE A 198 -29.55 0.01 -9.74
C PHE A 198 -29.02 0.74 -10.97
N SER A 199 -29.69 0.65 -12.13
CA SER A 199 -29.30 1.39 -13.35
C SER A 199 -29.32 2.91 -13.12
N LEU A 200 -30.39 3.44 -12.52
CA LEU A 200 -30.49 4.87 -12.21
C LEU A 200 -29.41 5.32 -11.21
N MET A 201 -29.07 4.45 -10.24
CA MET A 201 -28.01 4.74 -9.27
C MET A 201 -26.61 4.65 -9.88
N ASP A 202 -26.36 3.69 -10.78
CA ASP A 202 -25.10 3.57 -11.52
C ASP A 202 -24.88 4.83 -12.36
N GLU A 203 -25.87 5.22 -13.17
CA GLU A 203 -25.86 6.46 -13.97
C GLU A 203 -25.61 7.70 -13.12
N LEU A 204 -26.28 7.80 -11.96
CA LEU A 204 -26.05 8.89 -11.01
C LEU A 204 -24.60 8.89 -10.51
N THR A 205 -24.08 7.74 -10.07
CA THR A 205 -22.74 7.68 -9.49
C THR A 205 -21.62 7.86 -10.51
N ASP A 206 -21.82 7.40 -11.75
CA ASP A 206 -20.92 7.66 -12.87
C ASP A 206 -20.90 9.15 -13.19
N TYR A 207 -22.05 9.81 -13.24
CA TYR A 207 -22.14 11.27 -13.41
C TYR A 207 -21.42 12.03 -12.29
N LEU A 208 -21.64 11.65 -11.03
CA LEU A 208 -20.97 12.29 -9.88
C LEU A 208 -19.45 12.09 -9.94
N LEU A 209 -19.00 10.91 -10.37
CA LEU A 209 -17.58 10.61 -10.55
C LEU A 209 -16.99 11.44 -11.69
N GLU A 210 -17.65 11.50 -12.84
CA GLU A 210 -17.24 12.30 -14.01
C GLU A 210 -17.13 13.77 -13.63
N HIS A 211 -18.10 14.33 -12.92
CA HIS A 211 -18.06 15.72 -12.45
C HIS A 211 -16.83 16.00 -11.58
N VAL A 212 -16.49 15.07 -10.68
CA VAL A 212 -15.28 15.19 -9.84
C VAL A 212 -14.01 15.05 -10.69
N GLN A 213 -14.00 14.17 -11.69
CA GLN A 213 -12.87 13.98 -12.61
C GLN A 213 -12.65 15.21 -13.50
N GLU A 214 -13.71 15.84 -14.02
CA GLU A 214 -13.63 17.09 -14.77
C GLU A 214 -13.09 18.24 -13.92
N TRP A 215 -13.51 18.32 -12.65
CA TRP A 215 -12.94 19.28 -11.70
C TRP A 215 -11.42 19.09 -11.53
N PHE A 216 -10.93 17.85 -11.53
CA PHE A 216 -9.50 17.57 -11.55
C PHE A 216 -8.82 17.88 -12.90
N ALA A 217 -9.51 17.67 -14.02
CA ALA A 217 -8.98 17.93 -15.36
C ALA A 217 -8.82 19.44 -15.66
N GLY A 218 -9.64 20.29 -15.02
CA GLY A 218 -9.64 21.74 -15.22
C GLY A 218 -8.63 22.55 -14.39
N GLN A 219 -7.80 21.93 -13.55
CA GLN A 219 -6.81 22.64 -12.74
C GLN A 219 -5.40 22.06 -12.92
N GLU A 220 -4.42 22.89 -13.33
CA GLU A 220 -3.01 22.61 -13.03
C GLU A 220 -2.81 22.74 -11.52
N LYS A 221 -3.08 21.66 -10.78
CA LYS A 221 -2.79 21.55 -9.36
C LYS A 221 -1.63 20.60 -9.10
N PRO A 222 -0.77 20.90 -8.11
CA PRO A 222 0.28 19.98 -7.69
C PRO A 222 -0.36 18.64 -7.34
N SER A 223 0.13 17.57 -7.97
CA SER A 223 -0.34 16.21 -7.69
C SER A 223 -0.24 15.89 -6.20
N ARG A 224 -0.98 14.87 -5.70
CA ARG A 224 -0.82 14.38 -4.31
C ARG A 224 0.66 14.25 -3.93
N GLN A 225 1.47 13.76 -4.87
CA GLN A 225 2.92 13.65 -4.71
C GLN A 225 3.59 15.00 -4.43
N ALA A 226 3.25 16.07 -5.16
CA ALA A 226 3.81 17.40 -4.96
C ALA A 226 3.34 18.04 -3.64
N ILE A 227 2.08 17.84 -3.23
CA ILE A 227 1.58 18.28 -1.92
C ILE A 227 2.32 17.56 -0.79
N MET A 228 2.46 16.23 -0.90
CA MET A 228 3.19 15.42 0.07
C MET A 228 4.67 15.83 0.12
N ALA A 229 5.31 16.08 -1.03
CA ALA A 229 6.71 16.52 -1.10
C ALA A 229 6.91 17.85 -0.35
N GLU A 230 6.03 18.83 -0.54
CA GLU A 230 6.11 20.12 0.17
C GLU A 230 5.92 19.94 1.69
N GLN A 231 4.99 19.07 2.11
CA GLN A 231 4.77 18.78 3.53
C GLN A 231 5.96 18.05 4.15
N ILE A 232 6.48 17.04 3.46
CA ILE A 232 7.64 16.25 3.88
C ILE A 232 8.87 17.15 4.02
N ALA A 233 9.12 18.04 3.05
CA ALA A 233 10.26 18.95 3.07
C ALA A 233 10.29 19.85 4.33
N LYS A 234 9.11 20.18 4.88
CA LYS A 234 8.95 20.99 6.10
C LYS A 234 9.04 20.18 7.40
N MET A 235 9.00 18.85 7.33
CA MET A 235 9.20 17.99 8.50
C MET A 235 10.69 17.83 8.80
N ASN A 236 11.02 17.59 10.07
CA ASN A 236 12.30 16.99 10.39
C ASN A 236 12.26 15.47 10.17
N PHE A 237 13.42 14.85 10.04
CA PHE A 237 13.52 13.40 9.80
C PHE A 237 12.94 12.54 10.92
N ARG A 238 12.95 13.03 12.17
CA ARG A 238 12.33 12.34 13.32
C ARG A 238 10.83 12.21 13.11
N ASP A 239 10.16 13.32 12.82
CA ASP A 239 8.71 13.38 12.66
C ASP A 239 8.27 12.65 11.40
N PHE A 240 8.99 12.87 10.29
CA PHE A 240 8.77 12.14 9.05
C PHE A 240 8.90 10.62 9.28
N GLY A 241 10.06 10.15 9.74
CA GLY A 241 10.31 8.73 9.95
C GLY A 241 9.35 8.08 10.94
N ASN A 242 9.05 8.74 12.07
CA ASN A 242 8.09 8.23 13.06
C ASN A 242 6.66 8.16 12.50
N THR A 243 6.26 9.09 11.63
CA THR A 243 4.97 9.03 10.92
C THR A 243 4.91 7.83 9.99
N ARG A 244 5.97 7.59 9.19
CA ARG A 244 6.05 6.44 8.27
C ARG A 244 6.03 5.11 9.02
N ILE A 245 6.77 5.03 10.14
CA ILE A 245 6.79 3.86 11.02
C ILE A 245 5.41 3.60 11.62
N ALA A 246 4.72 4.63 12.12
CA ALA A 246 3.39 4.48 12.70
C ALA A 246 2.38 3.94 11.68
N SER A 247 2.39 4.50 10.46
CA SER A 247 1.54 4.03 9.36
C SER A 247 1.82 2.58 9.01
N LEU A 248 3.09 2.20 8.87
CA LEU A 248 3.49 0.83 8.55
C LEU A 248 3.10 -0.17 9.66
N CYS A 249 3.40 0.16 10.92
CA CYS A 249 3.08 -0.67 12.08
C CYS A 249 1.57 -0.89 12.21
N LYS A 250 0.78 0.19 12.11
CA LYS A 250 -0.69 0.11 12.17
C LYS A 250 -1.24 -0.80 11.08
N SER A 251 -0.80 -0.63 9.83
CA SER A 251 -1.27 -1.45 8.69
C SER A 251 -0.86 -2.93 8.81
N ALA A 252 0.30 -3.18 9.43
CA ALA A 252 0.79 -4.52 9.73
C ALA A 252 0.11 -5.17 10.94
N GLY A 253 -0.73 -4.44 11.69
CA GLY A 253 -1.42 -4.96 12.87
C GLY A 253 -0.57 -4.97 14.15
N PHE A 254 0.47 -4.15 14.22
CA PHE A 254 1.28 -3.98 15.44
C PHE A 254 0.52 -3.19 16.49
N THR A 255 0.77 -3.48 17.76
CA THR A 255 0.17 -2.74 18.87
C THR A 255 0.78 -1.34 18.99
N SER A 256 0.12 -0.46 19.76
CA SER A 256 0.69 0.86 20.08
C SER A 256 2.01 0.75 20.84
N VAL A 257 2.14 -0.25 21.72
CA VAL A 257 3.37 -0.53 22.49
C VAL A 257 4.51 -0.94 21.55
N ASP A 258 4.25 -1.86 20.63
CA ASP A 258 5.25 -2.28 19.65
C ASP A 258 5.64 -1.11 18.74
N THR A 259 4.66 -0.32 18.29
CA THR A 259 4.89 0.86 17.45
C THR A 259 5.80 1.88 18.15
N GLN A 260 5.51 2.18 19.43
CA GLN A 260 6.35 3.06 20.24
C GLN A 260 7.78 2.52 20.37
N LYS A 261 7.95 1.21 20.52
CA LYS A 261 9.27 0.58 20.57
C LYS A 261 10.04 0.76 19.27
N VAL A 262 9.41 0.57 18.10
CA VAL A 262 10.08 0.83 16.81
C VAL A 262 10.48 2.30 16.68
N GLN A 263 9.58 3.23 17.04
CA GLN A 263 9.85 4.68 17.00
C GLN A 263 10.96 5.12 17.97
N GLN A 264 11.05 4.51 19.16
CA GLN A 264 12.11 4.74 20.13
C GLN A 264 13.47 4.35 19.56
N PHE A 265 13.59 3.15 18.98
CA PHE A 265 14.83 2.72 18.32
C PHE A 265 15.17 3.59 17.12
N PHE A 266 14.18 3.93 16.28
CA PHE A 266 14.41 4.83 15.15
C PHE A 266 14.93 6.19 15.62
N THR A 267 14.27 6.82 16.58
CA THR A 267 14.67 8.12 17.13
C THR A 267 16.07 8.04 17.76
N PHE A 268 16.38 6.97 18.50
CA PHE A 268 17.70 6.77 19.09
C PHE A 268 18.80 6.63 18.04
N MET A 269 18.58 5.75 17.05
CA MET A 269 19.58 5.42 16.03
C MET A 269 19.83 6.57 15.05
N THR A 270 18.86 7.47 14.90
CA THR A 270 18.95 8.63 13.99
C THR A 270 19.27 9.94 14.72
N ASP A 271 19.54 9.92 16.03
CA ASP A 271 19.64 11.12 16.88
C ASP A 271 20.68 12.16 16.41
N SER A 272 21.75 11.74 15.73
CA SER A 272 22.75 12.66 15.19
C SER A 272 22.24 13.55 14.05
N TRP A 273 21.12 13.20 13.41
CA TRP A 273 20.60 13.91 12.24
C TRP A 273 19.08 14.11 12.22
N ASN A 274 18.32 13.44 13.10
CA ASN A 274 16.86 13.40 12.98
C ASN A 274 16.15 14.74 13.25
N SER A 275 16.82 15.71 13.85
CA SER A 275 16.30 17.07 14.06
C SER A 275 16.41 17.95 12.81
N ARG A 276 17.17 17.53 11.80
CA ARG A 276 17.30 18.26 10.53
C ARG A 276 16.02 18.15 9.72
N LEU A 277 15.68 19.23 9.02
CA LEU A 277 14.62 19.20 8.01
C LEU A 277 14.96 18.20 6.91
N VAL A 278 13.95 17.52 6.40
CA VAL A 278 14.09 16.68 5.21
C VAL A 278 14.51 17.56 4.02
N GLY A 279 13.89 18.73 3.87
CA GLY A 279 14.18 19.67 2.78
C GLY A 279 13.71 19.17 1.41
N GLU A 280 13.98 19.96 0.37
CA GLU A 280 13.54 19.66 -1.00
C GLU A 280 14.44 18.66 -1.74
N ALA A 281 15.70 18.50 -1.29
CA ALA A 281 16.67 17.63 -1.91
C ALA A 281 17.58 16.99 -0.86
N SER A 282 18.00 15.75 -1.12
CA SER A 282 18.90 15.04 -0.21
C SER A 282 20.29 15.68 -0.23
N PRO A 283 20.87 16.04 0.93
CA PRO A 283 22.21 16.60 1.02
C PRO A 283 23.31 15.56 0.76
N TRP A 284 22.96 14.27 0.82
CA TRP A 284 23.88 13.14 0.64
C TRP A 284 23.23 12.06 -0.21
N LYS A 285 23.99 11.50 -1.15
CA LYS A 285 23.51 10.42 -2.02
C LYS A 285 23.58 9.08 -1.30
N SER A 286 22.73 8.91 -0.28
CA SER A 286 22.59 7.61 0.40
C SER A 286 22.21 6.53 -0.60
N ASP A 287 22.82 5.35 -0.49
CA ASP A 287 22.56 4.21 -1.37
C ASP A 287 21.45 3.28 -0.84
N ILE A 288 20.86 3.61 0.32
CA ILE A 288 19.76 2.87 0.94
C ILE A 288 18.50 2.87 0.05
N SER A 289 18.20 4.00 -0.57
CA SER A 289 17.02 4.18 -1.43
C SER A 289 17.38 4.94 -2.70
N ASP A 290 16.60 4.74 -3.76
CA ASP A 290 16.86 5.37 -5.06
C ASP A 290 16.69 6.89 -5.04
N ASP A 291 15.85 7.43 -4.14
CA ASP A 291 15.68 8.88 -3.94
C ASP A 291 16.67 9.47 -2.92
N HIS A 292 17.62 8.66 -2.45
CA HIS A 292 18.64 9.03 -1.47
C HIS A 292 18.10 9.41 -0.09
N THR A 293 16.89 8.98 0.25
CA THR A 293 16.43 9.01 1.64
C THR A 293 17.34 8.13 2.50
N PRO A 294 17.89 8.65 3.63
CA PRO A 294 18.92 7.95 4.42
C PRO A 294 18.38 6.80 5.27
N PHE A 295 17.15 6.36 5.00
CA PHE A 295 16.54 5.21 5.64
C PHE A 295 15.49 4.54 4.76
N GLU A 296 15.25 3.27 5.01
CA GLU A 296 14.23 2.45 4.36
C GLU A 296 13.47 1.66 5.42
N LEU A 297 12.19 1.34 5.15
CA LEU A 297 11.40 0.44 5.97
C LEU A 297 11.27 -0.92 5.29
N SER A 298 11.07 -2.01 6.04
CA SER A 298 10.68 -3.27 5.42
C SER A 298 9.76 -4.09 6.30
N ILE A 299 8.96 -4.94 5.66
CA ILE A 299 8.06 -5.90 6.32
C ILE A 299 8.45 -7.32 5.92
N ALA A 300 8.59 -8.20 6.91
CA ALA A 300 8.72 -9.64 6.70
C ALA A 300 7.39 -10.30 7.01
N LEU A 301 7.04 -11.30 6.20
CA LEU A 301 5.84 -12.08 6.36
C LEU A 301 6.21 -13.55 6.40
N GLU A 302 5.79 -14.22 7.47
CA GLU A 302 5.89 -15.67 7.67
C GLU A 302 4.50 -16.15 8.13
N GLY A 303 3.60 -16.35 7.16
CA GLY A 303 2.17 -16.51 7.45
C GLY A 303 1.61 -15.29 8.19
N SER A 304 0.92 -15.49 9.31
CA SER A 304 0.27 -14.41 10.08
C SER A 304 1.21 -13.66 11.04
N ARG A 305 2.54 -13.77 10.88
CA ARG A 305 3.52 -13.19 11.81
C ARG A 305 4.37 -12.13 11.11
N PRO A 306 3.93 -10.86 11.12
CA PRO A 306 4.70 -9.78 10.54
C PRO A 306 5.89 -9.39 11.42
N GLU A 307 6.98 -8.99 10.78
CA GLU A 307 8.16 -8.38 11.42
C GLU A 307 8.43 -7.04 10.74
N ILE A 308 8.53 -5.97 11.53
CA ILE A 308 8.83 -4.62 11.03
C ILE A 308 10.31 -4.34 11.21
N ARG A 309 10.89 -3.69 10.20
CA ARG A 309 12.29 -3.32 10.16
C ARG A 309 12.48 -1.92 9.60
N PHE A 310 13.62 -1.34 9.94
CA PHE A 310 14.18 -0.21 9.21
C PHE A 310 15.68 -0.40 9.03
N LEU A 311 16.24 0.20 7.98
CA LEU A 311 17.67 0.34 7.72
C LEU A 311 17.98 1.83 7.68
N ILE A 312 19.06 2.28 8.33
CA ILE A 312 19.49 3.68 8.35
C ILE A 312 20.97 3.81 8.02
N GLU A 313 21.35 4.97 7.49
CA GLU A 313 22.73 5.42 7.39
C GLU A 313 22.97 6.49 8.45
N ALA A 314 23.99 6.31 9.29
CA ALA A 314 24.38 7.33 10.26
C ALA A 314 25.07 8.49 9.51
N GLN A 315 24.65 9.72 9.80
CA GLN A 315 25.11 10.89 9.05
C GLN A 315 25.28 12.15 9.90
N ASN A 316 26.32 12.92 9.62
CA ASN A 316 26.56 14.27 10.12
C ASN A 316 26.80 15.25 8.96
N HIS A 317 26.74 16.57 9.19
CA HIS A 317 26.94 17.56 8.13
C HIS A 317 28.34 18.21 8.23
N PRO A 318 29.13 18.24 7.14
CA PRO A 318 28.85 17.63 5.83
C PRO A 318 28.96 16.10 5.89
N THR A 319 28.07 15.42 5.15
CA THR A 319 28.10 13.95 5.06
C THR A 319 29.09 13.54 3.98
N THR A 320 29.98 12.63 4.35
CA THR A 320 30.99 12.00 3.49
C THR A 320 31.08 10.52 3.89
N LEU A 321 31.77 9.70 3.10
CA LEU A 321 32.02 8.31 3.47
C LEU A 321 32.73 8.18 4.83
N GLN A 322 33.73 9.03 5.09
CA GLN A 322 34.47 9.01 6.34
C GLN A 322 33.63 9.52 7.51
N THR A 323 32.93 10.66 7.36
CA THR A 323 32.10 11.18 8.47
C THR A 323 30.95 10.24 8.79
N SER A 324 30.32 9.62 7.78
CA SER A 324 29.29 8.59 7.99
C SER A 324 29.85 7.33 8.67
N TRP A 325 31.09 6.93 8.36
CA TRP A 325 31.78 5.86 9.07
C TRP A 325 31.98 6.21 10.56
N ASP A 326 32.53 7.39 10.84
CA ASP A 326 32.77 7.86 12.22
C ASP A 326 31.46 7.98 13.02
N ASP A 327 30.39 8.47 12.40
CA ASP A 327 29.06 8.53 13.00
C ASP A 327 28.47 7.13 13.26
N GLY A 328 28.71 6.18 12.35
CA GLY A 328 28.31 4.79 12.53
C GLY A 328 29.07 4.11 13.68
N LEU A 329 30.35 4.42 13.85
CA LEU A 329 31.14 3.98 15.01
C LEU A 329 30.59 4.59 16.31
N ALA A 330 30.29 5.89 16.33
CA ALA A 330 29.69 6.55 17.48
C ALA A 330 28.31 5.95 17.83
N LEU A 331 27.51 5.60 16.82
CA LEU A 331 26.23 4.93 17.02
C LEU A 331 26.41 3.51 17.62
N ASN A 332 27.42 2.75 17.19
CA ASN A 332 27.73 1.45 17.79
C ASN A 332 28.00 1.55 19.29
N GLU A 333 28.85 2.51 19.70
CA GLU A 333 29.17 2.74 21.12
C GLU A 333 27.93 3.15 21.92
N ARG A 334 27.07 4.01 21.35
CA ARG A 334 25.79 4.38 21.98
C ARG A 334 24.85 3.19 22.13
N LEU A 335 24.73 2.34 21.11
CA LEU A 335 23.91 1.13 21.15
C LEU A 335 24.43 0.10 22.16
N ASN A 336 25.75 -0.05 22.29
CA ASN A 336 26.37 -0.88 23.33
C ASN A 336 26.02 -0.35 24.73
N LYS A 337 26.18 0.95 24.95
CA LYS A 337 25.93 1.58 26.25
C LYS A 337 24.46 1.52 26.66
N GLU A 338 23.53 1.80 25.75
CA GLU A 338 22.10 1.90 26.07
C GLU A 338 21.42 0.53 26.11
N PHE A 339 21.77 -0.37 25.20
CA PHE A 339 21.04 -1.63 24.99
C PHE A 339 21.90 -2.88 25.26
N GLY A 340 23.17 -2.73 25.66
CA GLY A 340 24.04 -3.86 25.97
C GLY A 340 24.42 -4.71 24.74
N LEU A 341 24.35 -4.14 23.54
CA LEU A 341 24.68 -4.84 22.30
C LEU A 341 26.17 -5.20 22.22
N SER A 342 26.50 -6.40 21.74
CA SER A 342 27.91 -6.82 21.61
C SER A 342 28.55 -6.23 20.37
N LEU A 343 29.70 -5.57 20.57
CA LEU A 343 30.54 -5.05 19.49
C LEU A 343 31.76 -5.94 19.20
N GLU A 344 31.85 -7.12 19.82
CA GLU A 344 33.04 -7.97 19.75
C GLU A 344 33.40 -8.36 18.31
N HIS A 345 32.44 -8.93 17.56
CA HIS A 345 32.66 -9.30 16.17
C HIS A 345 32.96 -8.09 15.29
N PHE A 346 32.25 -6.99 15.48
CA PHE A 346 32.47 -5.76 14.73
C PHE A 346 33.90 -5.23 14.93
N ASN A 347 34.36 -5.14 16.19
CA ASN A 347 35.67 -4.60 16.53
C ASN A 347 36.83 -5.45 15.99
N ARG A 348 36.64 -6.75 15.78
CA ARG A 348 37.67 -7.64 15.18
C ARG A 348 37.91 -7.39 13.70
N VAL A 349 36.94 -6.82 12.99
CA VAL A 349 36.98 -6.69 11.51
C VAL A 349 36.84 -5.26 11.00
N LYS A 350 36.45 -4.29 11.83
CA LYS A 350 36.14 -2.92 11.36
C LYS A 350 37.26 -2.26 10.57
N ASP A 351 38.52 -2.53 10.92
CA ASP A 351 39.71 -2.00 10.24
C ASP A 351 39.83 -2.48 8.79
N LEU A 352 39.16 -3.58 8.40
CA LEU A 352 39.14 -4.06 7.02
C LEU A 352 38.17 -3.27 6.14
N PHE A 353 37.13 -2.71 6.75
CA PHE A 353 35.98 -2.10 6.05
C PHE A 353 35.98 -0.57 6.11
N GLU A 354 36.99 0.04 6.72
CA GLU A 354 37.15 1.49 6.73
C GLU A 354 37.24 2.05 5.29
N PRO A 355 36.44 3.09 4.94
CA PRO A 355 36.28 3.55 3.57
C PRO A 355 37.47 4.37 3.09
N HIS A 356 38.37 3.74 2.33
CA HIS A 356 39.51 4.41 1.69
C HIS A 356 39.26 4.73 0.21
N ASN A 357 38.28 4.09 -0.42
CA ASN A 357 37.89 4.37 -1.79
C ASN A 357 36.81 5.46 -1.83
N PRO A 358 37.07 6.64 -2.40
CA PRO A 358 36.09 7.72 -2.50
C PRO A 358 34.89 7.39 -3.40
N GLN A 359 34.98 6.32 -4.22
CA GLN A 359 33.90 5.83 -5.07
C GLN A 359 33.06 4.73 -4.40
N ALA A 360 33.34 4.37 -3.15
CA ALA A 360 32.53 3.41 -2.41
C ALA A 360 31.08 3.91 -2.26
N ARG A 361 30.11 3.01 -2.39
CA ARG A 361 28.68 3.37 -2.36
C ARG A 361 28.18 3.79 -0.97
N PHE A 362 28.75 3.18 0.08
CA PHE A 362 28.43 3.47 1.47
C PHE A 362 29.58 3.02 2.37
N SER A 363 29.54 3.41 3.65
CA SER A 363 30.53 3.00 4.66
C SER A 363 29.95 1.95 5.62
N LEU A 364 28.94 2.33 6.40
CA LEU A 364 28.33 1.52 7.45
C LEU A 364 26.84 1.85 7.60
N TRP A 365 25.99 0.84 7.56
CA TRP A 365 24.54 0.97 7.83
C TRP A 365 24.11 0.14 9.04
N HIS A 366 22.99 0.53 9.63
CA HIS A 366 22.39 -0.17 10.77
C HIS A 366 20.96 -0.55 10.45
N ALA A 367 20.59 -1.82 10.68
CA ALA A 367 19.22 -2.26 10.62
C ALA A 367 18.67 -2.60 11.99
N PHE A 368 17.40 -2.29 12.19
CA PHE A 368 16.61 -2.72 13.32
C PHE A 368 15.54 -3.71 12.86
N CYS A 369 15.21 -4.68 13.69
CA CYS A 369 14.11 -5.61 13.48
C CYS A 369 13.31 -5.79 14.77
N LEU A 370 11.99 -5.67 14.68
CA LEU A 370 11.08 -6.03 15.77
C LEU A 370 10.19 -7.19 15.33
N LYS A 371 10.37 -8.33 15.98
CA LYS A 371 9.42 -9.44 15.93
C LYS A 371 8.68 -9.49 17.27
N PRO A 372 7.34 -9.42 17.31
CA PRO A 372 6.60 -9.33 18.57
C PRO A 372 6.94 -10.44 19.60
N ASP A 373 7.30 -11.64 19.12
CA ASP A 373 7.63 -12.81 19.96
C ASP A 373 9.12 -12.92 20.35
N ARG A 374 10.03 -12.24 19.65
CA ARG A 374 11.49 -12.35 19.87
C ARG A 374 12.17 -11.05 20.30
N GLY A 375 11.43 -9.94 20.29
CA GLY A 375 11.95 -8.63 20.69
C GLY A 375 12.73 -7.93 19.58
N ALA A 376 13.55 -6.97 20.02
CA ALA A 376 14.33 -6.10 19.13
C ALA A 376 15.69 -6.74 18.81
N GLU A 377 16.08 -6.70 17.55
CA GLU A 377 17.41 -7.04 17.08
C GLU A 377 18.01 -5.87 16.30
N VAL A 378 19.32 -5.67 16.43
CA VAL A 378 20.07 -4.70 15.64
C VAL A 378 21.18 -5.42 14.87
N LYS A 379 21.41 -4.98 13.63
CA LYS A 379 22.42 -5.52 12.72
C LYS A 379 23.23 -4.37 12.13
N VAL A 380 24.48 -4.64 11.77
CA VAL A 380 25.32 -3.72 10.99
C VAL A 380 25.61 -4.29 9.63
N TYR A 381 25.72 -3.42 8.62
CA TYR A 381 26.13 -3.74 7.25
C TYR A 381 27.39 -2.95 6.92
N LEU A 382 28.42 -3.67 6.52
CA LEU A 382 29.72 -3.17 6.12
C LEU A 382 29.87 -3.34 4.61
N ASN A 383 30.61 -2.42 3.98
CA ASN A 383 30.87 -2.43 2.54
C ASN A 383 32.20 -3.14 2.21
N PRO A 384 32.19 -4.38 1.67
CA PRO A 384 33.42 -5.07 1.26
C PRO A 384 34.22 -4.31 0.18
N GLN A 385 33.56 -3.45 -0.59
CA GLN A 385 34.16 -2.63 -1.65
C GLN A 385 34.64 -1.26 -1.16
N ALA A 386 34.63 -1.02 0.17
CA ALA A 386 35.09 0.21 0.82
C ALA A 386 36.53 0.61 0.44
N ARG A 387 37.34 -0.35 -0.02
CA ARG A 387 38.72 -0.16 -0.47
C ARG A 387 38.94 -0.40 -1.96
N GLY A 388 37.87 -0.62 -2.72
CA GLY A 388 37.92 -1.03 -4.14
C GLY A 388 37.24 -2.39 -4.35
N PRO A 389 36.44 -2.58 -5.41
CA PRO A 389 35.80 -3.87 -5.71
C PRO A 389 36.78 -5.05 -5.85
N GLU A 390 37.98 -4.79 -6.35
CA GLU A 390 39.07 -5.77 -6.51
C GLU A 390 39.57 -6.35 -5.18
N HIS A 391 39.38 -5.63 -4.07
CA HIS A 391 39.79 -6.05 -2.74
C HIS A 391 38.70 -6.78 -1.95
N ALA A 392 37.45 -6.75 -2.44
CA ALA A 392 36.28 -7.23 -1.69
C ALA A 392 36.40 -8.70 -1.24
N ASN A 393 36.90 -9.56 -2.13
CA ASN A 393 37.05 -10.99 -1.84
C ASN A 393 38.07 -11.24 -0.72
N ALA A 394 39.25 -10.62 -0.82
CA ALA A 394 40.29 -10.76 0.20
C ALA A 394 39.86 -10.19 1.56
N ILE A 395 39.13 -9.07 1.56
CA ILE A 395 38.57 -8.46 2.78
C ILE A 395 37.58 -9.42 3.46
N VAL A 396 36.70 -10.05 2.67
CA VAL A 396 35.67 -10.97 3.20
C VAL A 396 36.31 -12.26 3.70
N GLU A 397 37.28 -12.82 2.98
CA GLU A 397 38.05 -14.00 3.41
C GLU A 397 38.75 -13.74 4.74
N GLU A 398 39.46 -12.63 4.86
CA GLU A 398 40.15 -12.23 6.08
C GLU A 398 39.17 -11.97 7.22
N ALA A 399 38.06 -11.27 6.96
CA ALA A 399 37.02 -11.02 7.97
C ALA A 399 36.40 -12.32 8.50
N LEU A 400 36.09 -13.28 7.62
CA LEU A 400 35.57 -14.59 8.01
C LEU A 400 36.60 -15.37 8.83
N SER A 401 37.87 -15.39 8.40
CA SER A 401 38.97 -16.00 9.15
C SER A 401 39.11 -15.40 10.55
N ARG A 402 39.13 -14.06 10.65
CA ARG A 402 39.20 -13.33 11.92
C ARG A 402 38.03 -13.59 12.84
N LEU A 403 36.87 -14.01 12.33
CA LEU A 403 35.68 -14.34 13.12
C LEU A 403 35.53 -15.84 13.39
N GLY A 404 36.41 -16.70 12.85
CA GLY A 404 36.36 -18.14 13.02
C GLY A 404 35.44 -18.88 12.03
N PHE A 405 35.18 -18.28 10.86
CA PHE A 405 34.33 -18.81 9.79
C PHE A 405 35.13 -19.10 8.51
N ALA A 406 36.36 -19.60 8.65
CA ALA A 406 37.27 -19.76 7.51
C ALA A 406 36.68 -20.70 6.42
N HIS A 407 35.90 -21.71 6.80
CA HIS A 407 35.30 -22.63 5.83
C HIS A 407 34.16 -22.00 5.02
N ALA A 408 33.49 -20.99 5.58
CA ALA A 408 32.44 -20.26 4.88
C ALA A 408 32.98 -19.59 3.60
N TRP A 409 34.23 -19.12 3.62
CA TRP A 409 34.86 -18.55 2.43
C TRP A 409 35.06 -19.59 1.33
N ARG A 410 35.44 -20.82 1.69
CA ARG A 410 35.57 -21.92 0.73
C ARG A 410 34.23 -22.22 0.06
N PHE A 411 33.15 -22.26 0.84
CA PHE A 411 31.80 -22.41 0.30
C PHE A 411 31.45 -21.25 -0.67
N LEU A 412 31.64 -20.00 -0.25
CA LEU A 412 31.31 -18.84 -1.09
C LEU A 412 32.10 -18.82 -2.41
N SER A 413 33.42 -18.99 -2.33
CA SER A 413 34.31 -18.91 -3.49
C SER A 413 34.17 -20.08 -4.47
N GLN A 414 33.94 -21.30 -3.97
CA GLN A 414 33.89 -22.50 -4.81
C GLN A 414 32.46 -22.87 -5.24
N VAL A 415 31.46 -22.48 -4.44
CA VAL A 415 30.08 -22.94 -4.61
C VAL A 415 29.17 -21.82 -5.12
N VAL A 416 29.19 -20.65 -4.47
CA VAL A 416 28.27 -19.55 -4.77
C VAL A 416 28.75 -18.71 -5.95
N MET A 417 30.02 -18.30 -5.94
CA MET A 417 30.59 -17.36 -6.91
C MET A 417 31.21 -18.06 -8.14
N LYS A 418 30.52 -19.07 -8.68
CA LYS A 418 31.04 -19.91 -9.80
C LYS A 418 31.08 -19.17 -11.13
N ARG A 419 30.36 -18.06 -11.29
CA ARG A 419 30.26 -17.30 -12.55
C ARG A 419 31.34 -16.22 -12.68
N GLY A 420 32.36 -16.26 -11.81
CA GLY A 420 33.52 -15.37 -11.87
C GLY A 420 33.12 -13.91 -11.67
N ALA A 421 33.54 -13.02 -12.58
CA ALA A 421 33.31 -11.57 -12.47
C ALA A 421 31.82 -11.14 -12.44
N GLN A 422 30.90 -12.04 -12.81
CA GLN A 422 29.46 -11.83 -12.71
C GLN A 422 28.93 -11.97 -11.28
N ASP A 423 29.66 -12.68 -10.41
CA ASP A 423 29.31 -12.83 -9.01
C ASP A 423 30.20 -11.93 -8.15
N GLN A 424 29.61 -11.01 -7.38
CA GLN A 424 30.35 -9.99 -6.64
C GLN A 424 29.86 -9.86 -5.21
N VAL A 425 30.78 -9.82 -4.24
CA VAL A 425 30.39 -9.55 -2.85
C VAL A 425 30.07 -8.06 -2.68
N LEU A 426 28.85 -7.77 -2.21
CA LEU A 426 28.35 -6.40 -2.03
C LEU A 426 28.17 -5.98 -0.58
N TYR A 427 27.75 -6.89 0.30
CA TYR A 427 27.48 -6.57 1.70
C TYR A 427 28.02 -7.64 2.63
N PHE A 428 28.55 -7.21 3.77
CA PHE A 428 28.95 -8.05 4.89
C PHE A 428 28.17 -7.58 6.12
N SER A 429 27.37 -8.45 6.75
CA SER A 429 26.53 -8.05 7.89
C SER A 429 26.77 -8.88 9.14
N LEU A 430 26.63 -8.24 10.30
CA LEU A 430 26.78 -8.85 11.62
C LEU A 430 25.54 -8.57 12.48
N ASP A 431 25.05 -9.58 13.18
CA ASP A 431 24.03 -9.42 14.22
C ASP A 431 24.69 -8.89 15.52
N MET A 432 24.21 -7.78 16.08
CA MET A 432 24.80 -7.09 17.25
C MET A 432 24.22 -7.53 18.62
N GLY A 433 23.53 -8.68 18.69
CA GLY A 433 22.85 -9.14 19.91
C GLY A 433 23.59 -10.22 20.69
N GLY A 434 23.31 -10.34 22.00
CA GLY A 434 23.81 -11.40 22.87
C GLY A 434 23.02 -12.72 22.82
N GLN A 435 22.31 -13.01 21.72
CA GLN A 435 21.68 -14.33 21.56
C GLN A 435 22.74 -15.41 21.37
N ALA A 436 22.39 -16.66 21.70
CA ALA A 436 23.29 -17.81 21.68
C ALA A 436 23.98 -18.07 20.32
N VAL A 437 23.48 -17.48 19.22
CA VAL A 437 24.04 -17.65 17.88
C VAL A 437 24.08 -16.31 17.12
N SER A 438 25.22 -15.62 17.17
CA SER A 438 25.47 -14.42 16.34
C SER A 438 25.82 -14.85 14.92
N ARG A 439 25.08 -14.35 13.93
CA ARG A 439 25.29 -14.70 12.51
C ARG A 439 26.19 -13.69 11.81
N VAL A 440 27.06 -14.23 10.94
CA VAL A 440 27.72 -13.48 9.88
C VAL A 440 26.94 -13.70 8.59
N LYS A 441 26.61 -12.66 7.82
CA LYS A 441 25.94 -12.81 6.52
C LYS A 441 26.67 -12.13 5.39
N ILE A 442 26.83 -12.84 4.29
CA ILE A 442 27.51 -12.38 3.08
C ILE A 442 26.51 -12.27 1.94
N TYR A 443 26.47 -11.11 1.29
CA TYR A 443 25.57 -10.83 0.17
C TYR A 443 26.38 -10.82 -1.13
N VAL A 444 25.99 -11.70 -2.05
CA VAL A 444 26.59 -11.85 -3.38
C VAL A 444 25.59 -11.39 -4.42
N ALA A 445 25.99 -10.43 -5.25
CA ALA A 445 25.26 -10.04 -6.44
C ALA A 445 25.55 -11.00 -7.59
N HIS A 446 24.51 -11.39 -8.30
CA HIS A 446 24.57 -12.24 -9.49
C HIS A 446 24.17 -11.42 -10.71
N ARG A 447 25.15 -10.80 -11.35
CA ARG A 447 24.93 -9.94 -12.51
C ARG A 447 24.49 -10.77 -13.72
N ASP A 448 23.52 -10.24 -14.48
CA ASP A 448 22.99 -10.86 -15.69
C ASP A 448 22.61 -12.33 -15.47
N ALA A 449 22.07 -12.66 -14.29
CA ALA A 449 21.69 -14.02 -13.93
C ALA A 449 20.34 -14.41 -14.53
N ALA A 450 20.27 -15.62 -15.07
CA ALA A 450 19.00 -16.27 -15.38
C ALA A 450 18.38 -16.89 -14.10
N PRO A 451 17.06 -17.12 -14.05
CA PRO A 451 16.43 -17.84 -12.94
C PRO A 451 17.10 -19.18 -12.61
N GLU A 452 17.61 -19.90 -13.61
CA GLU A 452 18.33 -21.16 -13.45
C GLU A 452 19.66 -21.00 -12.72
N ASP A 453 20.39 -19.90 -12.98
CA ASP A 453 21.63 -19.59 -12.27
C ASP A 453 21.36 -19.39 -10.76
N ILE A 454 20.26 -18.69 -10.46
CA ILE A 454 19.84 -18.40 -9.08
C ILE A 454 19.34 -19.66 -8.38
N GLU A 455 18.53 -20.48 -9.05
CA GLU A 455 18.09 -21.78 -8.54
C GLU A 455 19.29 -22.69 -8.24
N ALA A 456 20.28 -22.73 -9.13
CA ALA A 456 21.50 -23.50 -8.92
C ALA A 456 22.29 -23.02 -7.70
N ALA A 457 22.40 -21.70 -7.48
CA ALA A 457 23.00 -21.16 -6.27
C ALA A 457 22.18 -21.54 -5.02
N MET A 458 20.87 -21.30 -5.04
CA MET A 458 19.97 -21.54 -3.90
C MET A 458 19.80 -23.04 -3.55
N SER A 459 20.10 -23.95 -4.48
CA SER A 459 20.13 -25.40 -4.24
C SER A 459 21.08 -25.84 -3.11
N GLN A 460 22.00 -24.96 -2.73
CA GLN A 460 23.00 -25.19 -1.69
C GLN A 460 22.50 -24.78 -0.29
N ALA A 461 21.31 -24.18 -0.22
CA ALA A 461 20.68 -23.82 1.04
C ALA A 461 20.29 -25.08 1.83
N ARG A 462 20.44 -25.04 3.15
CA ARG A 462 20.06 -26.14 4.05
C ARG A 462 18.59 -26.55 3.91
N GLU A 463 17.70 -25.57 3.75
CA GLU A 463 16.25 -25.77 3.58
C GLU A 463 15.81 -25.49 2.14
N TYR A 464 16.53 -26.05 1.17
CA TYR A 464 16.20 -25.94 -0.24
C TYR A 464 14.91 -26.72 -0.61
N SER A 465 14.11 -26.12 -1.50
CA SER A 465 12.94 -26.73 -2.11
C SER A 465 13.00 -26.47 -3.62
N ALA A 466 12.97 -27.54 -4.41
CA ALA A 466 13.26 -27.48 -5.83
C ALA A 466 12.23 -26.65 -6.62
N GLY A 467 12.73 -25.74 -7.44
CA GLY A 467 11.96 -24.88 -8.33
C GLY A 467 11.44 -23.59 -7.69
N GLU A 468 11.56 -23.42 -6.38
CA GLU A 468 10.98 -22.24 -5.70
C GLU A 468 11.74 -20.95 -5.96
N ALA A 469 13.08 -20.99 -5.99
CA ALA A 469 13.84 -19.78 -6.27
C ALA A 469 13.63 -19.35 -7.72
N ARG A 470 13.58 -20.31 -8.65
CA ARG A 470 13.18 -20.07 -10.04
C ARG A 470 11.78 -19.44 -10.15
N ALA A 471 10.77 -20.05 -9.54
CA ALA A 471 9.39 -19.55 -9.61
C ALA A 471 9.27 -18.13 -9.01
N PHE A 472 10.00 -17.86 -7.93
CA PHE A 472 10.06 -16.52 -7.34
C PHE A 472 10.75 -15.52 -8.27
N CYS A 473 11.86 -15.90 -8.91
CA CYS A 473 12.52 -15.09 -9.93
C CYS A 473 11.58 -14.76 -11.09
N GLU A 474 10.93 -15.77 -11.67
CA GLU A 474 9.99 -15.65 -12.80
C GLU A 474 8.82 -14.71 -12.49
N ALA A 475 8.21 -14.87 -11.31
CA ALA A 475 7.11 -14.00 -10.87
C ALA A 475 7.53 -12.51 -10.79
N ILE A 476 8.77 -12.24 -10.37
CA ILE A 476 9.28 -10.88 -10.16
C ILE A 476 9.77 -10.25 -11.47
N GLN A 477 10.51 -10.98 -12.30
CA GLN A 477 11.04 -10.47 -13.57
C GLN A 477 9.94 -10.29 -14.64
N GLY A 478 8.84 -11.06 -14.56
CA GLY A 478 7.77 -11.03 -15.55
C GLY A 478 8.24 -11.60 -16.89
N ASP A 479 7.94 -10.91 -17.99
CA ASP A 479 8.31 -11.35 -19.35
C ASP A 479 9.83 -11.21 -19.64
N ASP A 480 10.58 -10.57 -18.76
CA ASP A 480 12.03 -10.49 -18.86
C ASP A 480 12.65 -11.86 -18.56
N ASN A 481 13.37 -12.46 -19.52
CA ASN A 481 13.97 -13.79 -19.34
C ASN A 481 15.27 -13.79 -18.50
N LYS A 482 15.73 -12.63 -18.01
CA LYS A 482 16.96 -12.50 -17.21
C LYS A 482 17.01 -11.20 -16.40
N PHE A 483 17.76 -11.24 -15.31
CA PHE A 483 18.02 -10.06 -14.48
C PHE A 483 19.16 -9.18 -15.04
N SER A 484 18.89 -8.50 -16.16
CA SER A 484 19.85 -7.61 -16.85
C SER A 484 19.72 -6.11 -16.54
N ALA A 485 18.84 -5.74 -15.61
CA ALA A 485 18.71 -4.35 -15.19
C ALA A 485 19.97 -3.88 -14.40
N PRO A 486 20.14 -2.56 -14.16
CA PRO A 486 21.31 -2.03 -13.47
C PRO A 486 21.55 -2.61 -12.06
N ARG A 487 20.50 -3.12 -11.39
CA ARG A 487 20.62 -3.83 -10.13
C ARG A 487 20.48 -5.33 -10.33
N SER A 488 21.48 -6.06 -9.86
CA SER A 488 21.53 -7.53 -9.89
C SER A 488 20.67 -8.15 -8.79
N THR A 489 20.20 -9.38 -9.02
CA THR A 489 19.69 -10.23 -7.94
C THR A 489 20.81 -10.50 -6.93
N LEU A 490 20.43 -10.66 -5.66
CA LEU A 490 21.37 -10.97 -4.60
C LEU A 490 21.01 -12.30 -3.94
N THR A 491 22.01 -13.09 -3.59
CA THR A 491 21.86 -14.13 -2.56
C THR A 491 22.56 -13.68 -1.28
N CYS A 492 21.95 -13.96 -0.14
CA CYS A 492 22.49 -13.70 1.18
C CYS A 492 22.70 -15.03 1.90
N TRP A 493 23.94 -15.30 2.29
CA TRP A 493 24.37 -16.53 2.96
C TRP A 493 24.71 -16.23 4.41
N ALA A 494 23.96 -16.81 5.35
CA ALA A 494 24.18 -16.63 6.77
C ALA A 494 24.91 -17.85 7.36
N PHE A 495 25.91 -17.60 8.20
CA PHE A 495 26.71 -18.61 8.89
C PHE A 495 26.62 -18.42 10.41
N THR A 496 26.77 -19.51 11.14
CA THR A 496 26.68 -19.59 12.60
C THR A 496 27.87 -20.40 13.13
N SER A 497 28.36 -20.10 14.33
CA SER A 497 29.54 -20.78 14.89
C SER A 497 29.37 -22.30 15.04
N ASP A 498 28.13 -22.80 15.05
CA ASP A 498 27.81 -24.21 15.17
C ASP A 498 28.21 -25.04 13.92
N ASP A 499 28.23 -24.40 12.75
CA ASP A 499 28.58 -25.01 11.46
C ASP A 499 28.94 -23.88 10.48
N ASP A 500 30.24 -23.68 10.24
CA ASP A 500 30.75 -22.71 9.27
C ASP A 500 31.02 -23.33 7.89
N ASP A 501 30.94 -24.66 7.77
CA ASP A 501 31.08 -25.39 6.51
C ASP A 501 29.82 -25.27 5.64
N LYS A 502 28.65 -25.11 6.26
CA LYS A 502 27.37 -24.96 5.57
C LYS A 502 26.61 -23.70 6.01
N PRO A 503 25.96 -23.00 5.07
CA PRO A 503 25.14 -21.85 5.43
C PRO A 503 23.95 -22.29 6.29
N TYR A 504 23.76 -21.60 7.42
CA TYR A 504 22.59 -21.73 8.28
C TYR A 504 21.30 -21.44 7.52
N SER A 505 21.30 -20.39 6.69
CA SER A 505 20.17 -19.99 5.85
C SER A 505 20.65 -19.25 4.60
N ALA A 506 19.89 -19.36 3.52
CA ALA A 506 20.09 -18.59 2.29
C ALA A 506 18.85 -17.75 1.99
N THR A 507 19.03 -16.49 1.58
CA THR A 507 17.94 -15.58 1.18
C THR A 507 18.18 -15.07 -0.23
N LEU A 508 17.19 -15.18 -1.11
CA LEU A 508 17.19 -14.59 -2.45
C LEU A 508 16.55 -13.19 -2.38
N HIS A 509 17.18 -12.18 -2.97
CA HIS A 509 16.64 -10.83 -3.12
C HIS A 509 16.55 -10.44 -4.60
N CYS A 510 15.36 -10.05 -5.05
CA CYS A 510 15.08 -9.58 -6.40
C CYS A 510 14.74 -8.07 -6.38
N PRO A 511 15.42 -7.23 -7.18
CA PRO A 511 15.15 -5.80 -7.23
C PRO A 511 13.92 -5.51 -8.09
N ILE A 512 12.72 -5.80 -7.57
CA ILE A 512 11.46 -5.76 -8.32
C ILE A 512 11.20 -4.42 -9.03
N ARG A 513 11.59 -3.29 -8.44
CA ARG A 513 11.47 -1.96 -9.06
C ARG A 513 12.17 -1.83 -10.41
N CYS A 514 13.16 -2.69 -10.69
CA CYS A 514 13.89 -2.70 -11.94
C CYS A 514 13.22 -3.52 -13.04
N TYR A 515 12.09 -4.19 -12.74
CA TYR A 515 11.39 -5.11 -13.66
C TYR A 515 9.90 -4.79 -13.76
N ALA A 516 9.30 -4.20 -12.73
CA ALA A 516 7.92 -3.74 -12.76
C ALA A 516 7.75 -2.44 -13.56
N ASP A 517 6.60 -2.28 -14.24
CA ASP A 517 6.27 -1.05 -14.97
C ASP A 517 5.99 0.12 -14.01
N ASN A 518 5.33 -0.19 -12.89
CA ASN A 518 4.98 0.74 -11.81
C ASN A 518 4.73 -0.07 -10.53
N ASP A 519 4.49 0.59 -9.39
CA ASP A 519 4.27 -0.12 -8.13
C ASP A 519 2.96 -0.91 -8.06
N ARG A 520 1.97 -0.62 -8.91
CA ARG A 520 0.76 -1.48 -9.04
C ARG A 520 1.14 -2.83 -9.65
N ASP A 521 1.94 -2.81 -10.71
CA ASP A 521 2.47 -4.03 -11.32
C ASP A 521 3.42 -4.77 -10.36
N ALA A 522 4.30 -4.05 -9.65
CA ALA A 522 5.16 -4.64 -8.63
C ALA A 522 4.33 -5.38 -7.57
N LEU A 523 3.27 -4.74 -7.07
CA LEU A 523 2.36 -5.34 -6.10
C LEU A 523 1.64 -6.57 -6.68
N ARG A 524 1.16 -6.51 -7.93
CA ARG A 524 0.55 -7.66 -8.62
C ARG A 524 1.51 -8.85 -8.73
N ARG A 525 2.79 -8.62 -9.06
CA ARG A 525 3.82 -9.66 -9.19
C ARG A 525 4.13 -10.34 -7.86
N VAL A 526 4.30 -9.58 -6.78
CA VAL A 526 4.57 -10.17 -5.44
C VAL A 526 3.38 -10.94 -4.89
N ARG A 527 2.14 -10.56 -5.25
CA ARG A 527 0.93 -11.31 -4.85
C ARG A 527 0.95 -12.75 -5.35
N ALA A 528 1.51 -13.00 -6.54
CA ALA A 528 1.55 -14.34 -7.13
C ALA A 528 2.40 -15.34 -6.31
N VAL A 529 3.28 -14.85 -5.42
CA VAL A 529 4.19 -15.66 -4.61
C VAL A 529 3.90 -15.58 -3.11
N LEU A 530 2.75 -15.01 -2.72
CA LEU A 530 2.33 -14.86 -1.33
C LEU A 530 1.06 -15.66 -1.02
N ASP A 531 0.92 -16.10 0.22
CA ASP A 531 -0.38 -16.58 0.70
C ASP A 531 -1.38 -15.41 0.84
N PRO A 532 -2.70 -15.67 0.74
CA PRO A 532 -3.72 -14.61 0.75
C PRO A 532 -3.68 -13.69 1.98
N LYS A 533 -3.28 -14.21 3.16
CA LYS A 533 -3.19 -13.39 4.38
C LYS A 533 -2.00 -12.44 4.32
N SER A 534 -0.84 -12.95 3.90
CA SER A 534 0.37 -12.16 3.70
C SER A 534 0.16 -11.09 2.62
N HIS A 535 -0.50 -11.44 1.52
CA HIS A 535 -0.91 -10.50 0.48
C HIS A 535 -1.74 -9.34 1.07
N ALA A 536 -2.83 -9.63 1.79
CA ALA A 536 -3.69 -8.59 2.35
C ALA A 536 -2.95 -7.64 3.32
N VAL A 537 -1.97 -8.16 4.07
CA VAL A 537 -1.11 -7.34 4.95
C VAL A 537 -0.23 -6.42 4.11
N LEU A 538 0.47 -6.97 3.11
CA LEU A 538 1.36 -6.20 2.26
C LEU A 538 0.61 -5.07 1.53
N ASP A 539 -0.57 -5.34 0.99
CA ASP A 539 -1.41 -4.34 0.34
C ASP A 539 -1.66 -3.13 1.24
N ARG A 540 -2.12 -3.35 2.47
CA ARG A 540 -2.37 -2.26 3.43
C ARG A 540 -1.10 -1.49 3.77
N CYS A 541 0.05 -2.17 3.88
CA CYS A 541 1.33 -1.54 4.17
C CYS A 541 1.82 -0.66 3.02
N VAL A 542 1.73 -1.14 1.78
CA VAL A 542 2.12 -0.39 0.58
C VAL A 542 1.24 0.84 0.41
N TRP A 543 -0.09 0.67 0.52
CA TRP A 543 -1.02 1.80 0.42
C TRP A 543 -0.83 2.84 1.53
N ALA A 544 -0.52 2.42 2.75
CA ALA A 544 -0.29 3.34 3.86
C ALA A 544 1.02 4.15 3.73
N LEU A 545 1.96 3.68 2.91
CA LEU A 545 3.18 4.41 2.59
C LEU A 545 3.09 5.18 1.26
N ALA A 546 2.16 4.86 0.36
CA ALA A 546 2.10 5.53 -0.93
C ALA A 546 1.79 7.06 -0.81
N ASN A 547 2.72 7.90 -1.29
CA ASN A 547 2.54 9.35 -1.38
C ASN A 547 1.89 9.79 -2.71
N ARG A 548 1.53 8.82 -3.56
CA ARG A 548 1.02 8.95 -4.93
C ARG A 548 0.19 7.71 -5.32
N PRO A 549 -0.58 7.75 -6.41
CA PRO A 549 -1.06 6.53 -7.06
C PRO A 549 0.10 5.57 -7.39
N LEU A 550 -0.13 4.27 -7.27
CA LEU A 550 0.93 3.26 -7.49
C LEU A 550 1.36 3.17 -8.96
N GLU A 551 0.48 3.57 -9.88
CA GLU A 551 0.70 3.60 -11.33
C GLU A 551 1.58 4.79 -11.76
N ALA A 552 1.64 5.84 -10.94
CA ALA A 552 2.33 7.09 -11.26
C ALA A 552 3.86 7.01 -11.11
N GLY A 553 4.40 5.89 -10.64
CA GLY A 553 5.83 5.71 -10.44
C GLY A 553 6.19 4.28 -10.05
N VAL A 554 7.48 4.01 -10.00
CA VAL A 554 8.06 2.74 -9.57
C VAL A 554 9.12 2.99 -8.50
N GLY A 555 9.28 2.05 -7.58
CA GLY A 555 10.34 2.08 -6.57
C GLY A 555 9.84 2.22 -5.14
N LEU A 556 8.53 2.31 -4.90
CA LEU A 556 7.99 2.17 -3.56
C LEU A 556 8.31 0.78 -3.00
N ILE A 557 8.13 -0.28 -3.81
CA ILE A 557 8.62 -1.64 -3.48
C ILE A 557 10.01 -1.80 -4.11
N GLN A 558 11.07 -1.58 -3.33
CA GLN A 558 12.44 -1.60 -3.85
C GLN A 558 12.93 -3.02 -4.14
N TRP A 559 12.73 -3.93 -3.19
CA TRP A 559 13.17 -5.31 -3.26
C TRP A 559 12.10 -6.25 -2.72
N ALA A 560 12.03 -7.43 -3.31
CA ALA A 560 11.31 -8.58 -2.77
C ALA A 560 12.33 -9.68 -2.47
N SER A 561 12.28 -10.27 -1.30
CA SER A 561 13.16 -11.39 -0.95
C SER A 561 12.40 -12.57 -0.39
N MET A 562 12.99 -13.76 -0.53
CA MET A 562 12.47 -15.00 0.01
C MET A 562 13.56 -15.85 0.65
N ARG A 563 13.20 -16.58 1.70
CA ARG A 563 14.00 -17.67 2.25
C ARG A 563 13.11 -18.73 2.87
N ARG A 564 13.68 -19.92 3.09
CA ARG A 564 13.11 -20.93 3.96
C ARG A 564 13.82 -20.95 5.31
N GLU A 565 13.03 -21.04 6.37
CA GLU A 565 13.51 -21.18 7.75
C GLU A 565 12.44 -21.94 8.55
N GLY A 566 12.82 -23.07 9.16
CA GLY A 566 11.89 -23.92 9.91
C GLY A 566 10.79 -24.55 9.05
N GLY A 567 11.07 -24.87 7.79
CA GLY A 567 10.14 -25.46 6.83
C GLY A 567 9.13 -24.48 6.23
N ARG A 568 9.22 -23.19 6.56
CA ARG A 568 8.29 -22.14 6.11
C ARG A 568 8.98 -21.15 5.19
N VAL A 569 8.23 -20.66 4.21
CA VAL A 569 8.68 -19.55 3.37
C VAL A 569 8.46 -18.25 4.12
N ARG A 570 9.53 -17.46 4.24
CA ARG A 570 9.51 -16.11 4.76
C ARG A 570 9.86 -15.15 3.64
N THR A 571 8.93 -14.28 3.30
CA THR A 571 9.12 -13.22 2.31
C THR A 571 9.40 -11.90 2.99
N THR A 572 10.10 -11.00 2.31
CA THR A 572 10.35 -9.64 2.80
C THR A 572 10.23 -8.63 1.68
N PHE A 573 9.58 -7.51 1.98
CA PHE A 573 9.38 -6.39 1.07
C PHE A 573 10.04 -5.15 1.65
N TYR A 574 10.95 -4.59 0.86
CA TYR A 574 11.75 -3.42 1.19
C TYR A 574 11.07 -2.20 0.57
N LEU A 575 10.66 -1.25 1.41
CA LEU A 575 9.73 -0.18 1.10
C LEU A 575 10.41 1.18 1.23
N ALA A 576 10.55 1.89 0.11
CA ALA A 576 11.04 3.26 0.11
C ALA A 576 10.05 4.17 0.86
N THR A 577 10.56 5.25 1.44
CA THR A 577 9.71 6.25 2.09
C THR A 577 9.36 7.43 1.18
N GLU A 578 10.03 7.54 0.02
CA GLU A 578 9.82 8.56 -1.02
C GLU A 578 9.86 9.98 -0.46
N ALA A 579 10.91 10.31 0.29
CA ALA A 579 11.06 11.63 0.91
C ALA A 579 11.47 12.71 -0.12
N TYR A 580 12.20 12.31 -1.17
CA TYR A 580 12.76 13.21 -2.17
C TYR A 580 12.24 12.97 -3.59
N GLY A 581 11.39 11.97 -3.78
CA GLY A 581 10.69 11.77 -5.03
C GLY A 581 10.44 10.32 -5.37
N THR A 582 10.06 10.10 -6.62
CA THR A 582 9.76 8.78 -7.18
C THR A 582 10.41 8.64 -8.55
N VAL A 583 10.65 7.40 -8.99
CA VAL A 583 11.11 7.13 -10.35
C VAL A 583 9.90 7.05 -11.27
N ALA A 584 9.97 7.71 -12.43
CA ALA A 584 8.91 7.66 -13.43
C ALA A 584 8.58 6.21 -13.84
N PRO A 585 7.32 5.89 -14.15
CA PRO A 585 6.93 4.55 -14.55
C PRO A 585 7.66 4.12 -15.83
N ARG A 586 8.02 2.85 -15.92
CA ARG A 586 8.66 2.30 -17.12
C ARG A 586 7.61 2.24 -18.23
N LYS A 587 8.01 2.60 -19.46
CA LYS A 587 7.15 2.43 -20.62
C LYS A 587 6.90 0.93 -20.78
N SER A 588 5.64 0.52 -20.67
CA SER A 588 5.28 -0.89 -20.81
C SER A 588 5.85 -1.45 -22.11
N THR A 589 6.67 -2.48 -21.99
CA THR A 589 7.09 -3.31 -23.13
C THR A 589 6.04 -4.34 -23.48
N SER A 590 4.96 -4.45 -22.70
CA SER A 590 3.79 -5.21 -23.12
C SER A 590 3.16 -4.52 -24.32
N HIS A 591 3.09 -5.23 -25.45
CA HIS A 591 2.14 -4.87 -26.48
C HIS A 591 0.80 -4.75 -25.78
N ARG A 592 0.27 -3.52 -25.71
CA ARG A 592 -1.16 -3.30 -25.50
C ARG A 592 -1.84 -4.23 -26.51
N VAL A 593 -2.40 -5.34 -26.04
CA VAL A 593 -3.47 -5.99 -26.78
C VAL A 593 -4.55 -4.94 -26.79
N HIS A 594 -4.61 -4.20 -27.90
CA HIS A 594 -5.71 -3.35 -28.21
C HIS A 594 -6.89 -4.31 -28.30
N VAL A 595 -7.83 -4.20 -27.35
CA VAL A 595 -9.14 -4.83 -27.48
C VAL A 595 -9.94 -3.95 -28.45
N PRO A 596 -9.69 -4.09 -29.75
CA PRO A 596 -10.79 -4.34 -30.66
C PRO A 596 -10.36 -5.33 -31.74
N ASP A 597 -10.39 -6.64 -31.43
CA ASP A 597 -10.34 -7.70 -32.47
C ASP A 597 -10.88 -9.08 -31.98
N LEU A 598 -11.60 -9.13 -30.85
CA LEU A 598 -12.32 -10.34 -30.41
C LEU A 598 -13.81 -10.34 -30.77
N MET A 599 -14.26 -9.39 -31.60
CA MET A 599 -15.57 -9.40 -32.25
C MET A 599 -15.39 -9.31 -33.76
N ASN A 600 -14.82 -10.34 -34.38
CA ASN A 600 -14.98 -10.63 -35.81
C ASN A 600 -14.37 -12.00 -36.14
N ALA A 601 -15.04 -13.07 -35.69
CA ALA A 601 -14.91 -14.39 -36.29
C ALA A 601 -16.12 -15.26 -35.89
N GLU A 602 -17.14 -15.20 -36.73
CA GLU A 602 -17.96 -16.34 -37.14
C GLU A 602 -18.51 -17.30 -36.06
N VAL A 603 -19.63 -16.95 -35.42
CA VAL A 603 -20.66 -17.96 -35.05
C VAL A 603 -22.06 -17.37 -35.23
N PHE A 604 -22.46 -17.19 -36.49
CA PHE A 604 -23.87 -17.20 -36.90
C PHE A 604 -23.93 -17.69 -38.34
N GLN A 605 -24.05 -19.01 -38.50
CA GLN A 605 -24.82 -19.68 -39.55
C GLN A 605 -24.62 -21.19 -39.36
N LEU A 606 -25.68 -21.87 -38.91
CA LEU A 606 -26.28 -22.98 -39.64
C LEU A 606 -27.57 -23.38 -38.92
N SER A 607 -28.66 -23.03 -39.57
CA SER A 607 -29.98 -23.63 -39.44
C SER A 607 -29.94 -25.13 -39.75
N ALA A 608 -30.47 -25.94 -38.83
CA ALA A 608 -31.31 -27.11 -39.10
C ALA A 608 -31.92 -27.60 -37.77
#